data_AF-A0A2N1ID02-F1
#
_entry.id   AF-A0A2N1ID02-F1
#
_cell.length_a   1.000
_cell.length_b   1.000
_cell.length_c   1.000
_cell.angle_alpha   90.00
_cell.angle_beta   90.00
_cell.angle_gamma   90.00
#
_symmetry.space_group_name_H-M   'P 1'
#
loop_
_entity.id
_entity.type
_entity.pdbx_description
1 polymer ?
#
loop_
_entity_poly.entity_id
_entity_poly.type
_entity_poly.pdbx_seq_one_letter_code
_entity_poly.pdbx_strand_id
1 'polypeptide(L)'
;MAFEVKFELTEADLEYFRDVMHKAQTGAKQLSEQEILANAKKVSVNIKDNVPEFVRERIQKLETFVAMIEDSEWQIPSEERTEVLSALAYFSDPEDLVPDHIPVLGFLDDAIMIELVAEDFKDDFEAFEEFCAYRIREEGRSGDTTITREEWLESKRHELHSRMRSRRSSRSRGSSFRRVF
;
A
#
# COMPACT_ATOMS: atom_id res chain seq x y z
N MET A 1 14.37 15.30 -23.26
CA MET A 1 13.65 14.38 -24.18
C MET A 1 13.31 13.13 -23.39
N ALA A 2 12.11 12.59 -23.56
CA ALA A 2 11.65 11.37 -22.88
C ALA A 2 11.30 10.30 -23.93
N PHE A 3 11.62 9.04 -23.63
CA PHE A 3 11.31 7.89 -24.47
C PHE A 3 10.40 6.96 -23.65
N GLU A 4 9.26 6.56 -24.21
CA GLU A 4 8.26 5.75 -23.53
C GLU A 4 8.42 4.28 -23.91
N VAL A 5 8.47 3.40 -22.90
CA VAL A 5 8.51 1.95 -23.05
C VAL A 5 7.27 1.37 -22.39
N LYS A 6 6.55 0.49 -23.10
CA LYS A 6 5.43 -0.29 -22.56
C LYS A 6 5.77 -1.77 -22.66
N PHE A 7 5.51 -2.49 -21.59
CA PHE A 7 5.61 -3.94 -21.53
C PHE A 7 4.41 -4.47 -20.77
N GLU A 8 4.07 -5.72 -21.04
CA GLU A 8 2.98 -6.45 -20.39
C GLU A 8 3.59 -7.61 -19.61
N LEU A 9 3.09 -7.84 -18.39
CA LEU A 9 3.45 -9.01 -17.59
C LEU A 9 2.51 -10.15 -17.96
N THR A 10 3.08 -11.29 -18.33
CA THR A 10 2.32 -12.52 -18.56
C THR A 10 1.95 -13.18 -17.23
N GLU A 11 1.04 -14.15 -17.24
CA GLU A 11 0.68 -14.86 -16.01
C GLU A 11 1.89 -15.56 -15.36
N ALA A 12 2.84 -16.05 -16.15
CA ALA A 12 4.08 -16.64 -15.64
C ALA A 12 4.97 -15.61 -14.92
N ASP A 13 5.02 -14.38 -15.43
CA ASP A 13 5.74 -13.27 -14.77
C ASP A 13 5.04 -12.91 -13.46
N LEU A 14 3.69 -12.85 -13.45
CA LEU A 14 2.91 -12.60 -12.24
C LEU A 14 3.12 -13.72 -11.20
N GLU A 15 3.15 -14.99 -11.60
CA GLU A 15 3.46 -16.11 -10.71
C GLU A 15 4.85 -15.96 -10.07
N TYR A 16 5.86 -15.55 -10.84
CA TYR A 16 7.20 -15.27 -10.30
C TYR A 16 7.16 -14.20 -9.19
N PHE A 17 6.48 -13.08 -9.43
CA PHE A 17 6.34 -12.02 -8.42
C PHE A 17 5.57 -12.51 -7.17
N ARG A 18 4.55 -13.37 -7.33
CA ARG A 18 3.84 -13.98 -6.19
C ARG A 18 4.75 -14.87 -5.35
N ASP A 19 5.57 -15.68 -6.00
CA ASP A 19 6.53 -16.56 -5.32
C ASP A 19 7.60 -15.77 -4.56
N VAL A 20 8.07 -14.67 -5.16
CA VAL A 20 9.01 -13.74 -4.52
C VAL A 20 8.37 -13.11 -3.28
N MET A 21 7.12 -12.62 -3.38
CA MET A 21 6.37 -12.07 -2.25
C MET A 21 6.19 -13.09 -1.12
N HIS A 22 5.83 -14.35 -1.44
CA HIS A 22 5.69 -15.41 -0.43
C HIS A 22 7.00 -15.71 0.32
N LYS A 23 8.14 -15.69 -0.39
CA LYS A 23 9.45 -15.86 0.24
C LYS A 23 9.76 -14.71 1.18
N ALA A 24 9.52 -13.47 0.74
CA ALA A 24 9.74 -12.26 1.53
C ALA A 24 8.93 -12.31 2.84
N GLN A 25 7.63 -12.62 2.74
CA GLN A 25 6.76 -12.78 3.89
C GLN A 25 7.27 -13.85 4.86
N THR A 26 7.78 -14.96 4.34
CA THR A 26 8.29 -16.04 5.19
C THR A 26 9.55 -15.63 5.96
N GLY A 27 10.46 -14.88 5.33
CA GLY A 27 11.62 -14.29 6.00
C GLY A 27 11.22 -13.23 7.04
N ALA A 28 10.23 -12.41 6.69
CA ALA A 28 9.73 -11.33 7.53
C ALA A 28 8.84 -11.77 8.71
N LYS A 29 8.51 -13.07 8.86
CA LYS A 29 7.70 -13.59 10.00
C LYS A 29 8.30 -13.29 11.38
N GLN A 30 9.60 -12.99 11.44
CA GLN A 30 10.29 -12.64 12.68
C GLN A 30 10.27 -11.15 12.98
N LEU A 31 9.83 -10.31 12.04
CA LEU A 31 9.76 -8.86 12.20
C LEU A 31 8.48 -8.46 12.92
N SER A 32 8.62 -7.52 13.85
CA SER A 32 7.48 -6.84 14.46
C SER A 32 6.84 -5.85 13.48
N GLU A 33 5.57 -5.52 13.72
CA GLU A 33 4.84 -4.49 12.96
C GLU A 33 5.62 -3.17 12.89
N GLN A 34 6.22 -2.77 14.01
CA GLN A 34 7.00 -1.54 14.14
C GLN A 34 8.25 -1.57 13.26
N GLU A 35 8.93 -2.72 13.17
CA GLU A 35 10.09 -2.91 12.30
C GLU A 35 9.69 -2.86 10.82
N ILE A 36 8.56 -3.49 10.47
CA ILE A 36 8.02 -3.46 9.10
C ILE A 36 7.73 -2.02 8.65
N LEU A 37 7.01 -1.26 9.48
CA LEU A 37 6.70 0.14 9.19
C LEU A 37 7.96 1.02 9.13
N ALA A 38 8.90 0.80 10.07
CA ALA A 38 10.16 1.53 10.08
C ALA A 38 11.00 1.26 8.82
N ASN A 39 11.05 0.01 8.35
CA ASN A 39 11.81 -0.34 7.16
C ASN A 39 11.14 0.17 5.89
N ALA A 40 9.81 0.07 5.76
CA ALA A 40 9.07 0.68 4.65
C ALA A 40 9.31 2.20 4.54
N LYS A 41 9.35 2.91 5.68
CA LYS A 41 9.72 4.34 5.73
C LYS A 41 11.17 4.60 5.31
N LYS A 42 12.12 3.75 5.70
CA LYS A 42 13.52 3.90 5.27
C LYS A 42 13.66 3.77 3.76
N VAL A 43 12.94 2.80 3.15
CA VAL A 43 12.90 2.63 1.69
C VAL A 43 12.39 3.91 1.03
N SER A 44 11.33 4.52 1.55
CA SER A 44 10.80 5.76 0.96
C SER A 44 11.77 6.96 1.07
N VAL A 45 12.54 7.06 2.16
CA VAL A 45 13.51 8.14 2.39
C VAL A 45 14.78 7.99 1.55
N ASN A 46 15.33 6.78 1.46
CA ASN A 46 16.61 6.53 0.78
C ASN A 46 16.54 6.77 -0.73
N ILE A 47 15.35 6.76 -1.32
CA ILE A 47 15.15 6.81 -2.77
C ILE A 47 14.86 8.24 -3.29
N LYS A 48 14.71 9.24 -2.42
CA LYS A 48 14.12 10.55 -2.80
C LYS A 48 14.93 11.43 -3.78
N ASP A 49 16.26 11.28 -3.86
CA ASP A 49 17.07 12.32 -4.49
C ASP A 49 17.33 12.19 -6.00
N ASN A 50 17.10 11.05 -6.67
CA ASN A 50 17.38 10.93 -8.13
C ASN A 50 16.59 9.83 -8.89
N VAL A 51 15.40 9.42 -8.43
CA VAL A 51 14.63 8.39 -9.16
C VAL A 51 13.73 8.94 -10.27
N PRO A 52 13.49 8.13 -11.33
CA PRO A 52 12.48 8.43 -12.34
C PRO A 52 11.10 8.64 -11.73
N GLU A 53 10.26 9.45 -12.39
CA GLU A 53 8.92 9.79 -11.90
C GLU A 53 8.05 8.54 -11.70
N PHE A 54 8.16 7.56 -12.59
CA PHE A 54 7.50 6.26 -12.45
C PHE A 54 7.75 5.62 -11.08
N VAL A 55 9.01 5.56 -10.63
CA VAL A 55 9.37 4.97 -9.34
C VAL A 55 8.89 5.84 -8.18
N ARG A 56 8.96 7.17 -8.34
CA ARG A 56 8.49 8.14 -7.34
C ARG A 56 7.00 7.95 -7.00
N GLU A 57 6.16 7.82 -8.02
CA GLU A 57 4.71 7.60 -7.83
C GLU A 57 4.44 6.32 -7.03
N ARG A 58 5.20 5.25 -7.27
CA ARG A 58 5.04 4.00 -6.52
C ARG A 58 5.52 4.13 -5.08
N ILE A 59 6.65 4.81 -4.85
CA ILE A 59 7.10 5.09 -3.47
C ILE A 59 6.06 5.89 -2.69
N GLN A 60 5.34 6.83 -3.32
CA GLN A 60 4.25 7.54 -2.66
C GLN A 60 3.13 6.58 -2.23
N LYS A 61 2.78 5.58 -3.05
CA LYS A 61 1.82 4.53 -2.66
C LYS A 61 2.30 3.74 -1.44
N LEU A 62 3.61 3.46 -1.35
CA LEU A 62 4.22 2.84 -0.15
C LEU A 62 4.05 3.72 1.09
N GLU A 63 4.29 5.03 0.97
CA GLU A 63 4.07 5.99 2.06
C GLU A 63 2.59 6.01 2.49
N THR A 64 1.66 5.91 1.54
CA THR A 64 0.22 5.81 1.83
C THR A 64 -0.11 4.53 2.60
N PHE A 65 0.45 3.37 2.25
CA PHE A 65 0.25 2.13 3.01
C PHE A 65 0.67 2.28 4.47
N VAL A 66 1.84 2.87 4.69
CA VAL A 66 2.34 3.15 6.05
C VAL A 66 1.39 4.10 6.78
N ALA A 67 0.95 5.18 6.13
CA ALA A 67 0.02 6.14 6.71
C ALA A 67 -1.32 5.49 7.10
N MET A 68 -1.85 4.60 6.28
CA MET A 68 -3.09 3.85 6.56
C MET A 68 -2.99 3.01 7.84
N ILE A 69 -1.83 2.42 8.09
CA ILE A 69 -1.60 1.54 9.25
C ILE A 69 -1.38 2.35 10.53
N GLU A 70 -0.76 3.52 10.41
CA GLU A 70 -0.45 4.42 11.53
C GLU A 70 -1.59 5.37 11.91
N ASP A 71 -2.54 5.62 11.00
CA ASP A 71 -3.67 6.52 11.26
C ASP A 71 -4.65 5.88 12.25
N SER A 72 -4.57 6.33 13.51
CA SER A 72 -5.41 5.87 14.63
C SER A 72 -6.87 6.27 14.50
N GLU A 73 -7.21 7.20 13.61
CA GLU A 73 -8.59 7.65 13.36
C GLU A 73 -9.24 6.86 12.25
N TRP A 74 -8.44 6.42 11.27
CA TRP A 74 -8.88 5.51 10.22
C TRP A 74 -9.27 4.15 10.81
N GLN A 75 -8.49 3.64 11.76
CA GLN A 75 -8.75 2.35 12.44
C GLN A 75 -9.02 1.22 11.45
N ILE A 76 -8.07 1.04 10.51
CA ILE A 76 -8.13 -0.01 9.50
C ILE A 76 -8.53 -1.36 10.15
N PRO A 77 -9.51 -2.10 9.59
CA PRO A 77 -9.95 -3.33 10.22
C PRO A 77 -8.84 -4.39 10.18
N SER A 78 -8.90 -5.37 11.09
CA SER A 78 -7.78 -6.27 11.35
C SER A 78 -7.36 -7.13 10.16
N GLU A 79 -8.33 -7.54 9.33
CA GLU A 79 -8.07 -8.36 8.14
C GLU A 79 -7.26 -7.55 7.11
N GLU A 80 -7.74 -6.35 6.77
CA GLU A 80 -7.07 -5.39 5.90
C GLU A 80 -5.68 -5.01 6.45
N ARG A 81 -5.58 -4.79 7.77
CA ARG A 81 -4.30 -4.47 8.42
C ARG A 81 -3.28 -5.57 8.20
N THR A 82 -3.64 -6.82 8.42
CA THR A 82 -2.73 -7.96 8.24
C THR A 82 -2.28 -8.08 6.79
N GLU A 83 -3.20 -7.93 5.83
CA GLU A 83 -2.84 -7.98 4.40
C GLU A 83 -1.86 -6.87 4.00
N VAL A 84 -2.11 -5.63 4.44
CA VAL A 84 -1.22 -4.50 4.17
C VAL A 84 0.15 -4.70 4.84
N LEU A 85 0.18 -5.19 6.08
CA LEU A 85 1.45 -5.50 6.77
C LEU A 85 2.23 -6.62 6.07
N SER A 86 1.55 -7.66 5.61
CA SER A 86 2.15 -8.73 4.82
C SER A 86 2.72 -8.22 3.49
N ALA A 87 2.09 -7.21 2.88
CA ALA A 87 2.63 -6.55 1.70
C ALA A 87 3.83 -5.65 2.02
N LEU A 88 3.76 -4.89 3.13
CA LEU A 88 4.85 -4.04 3.59
C LEU A 88 6.09 -4.82 4.04
N ALA A 89 5.88 -6.05 4.53
CA ALA A 89 6.93 -6.97 4.92
C ALA A 89 7.91 -7.27 3.77
N TYR A 90 7.43 -7.28 2.51
CA TYR A 90 8.31 -7.41 1.34
C TYR A 90 9.36 -6.30 1.27
N PHE A 91 8.98 -5.06 1.56
CA PHE A 91 9.88 -3.91 1.54
C PHE A 91 10.77 -3.82 2.79
N SER A 92 10.63 -4.75 3.73
CA SER A 92 11.34 -4.70 5.01
C SER A 92 12.70 -5.40 4.98
N ASP A 93 12.93 -6.25 3.98
CA ASP A 93 14.22 -6.89 3.72
C ASP A 93 14.44 -7.11 2.20
N PRO A 94 14.77 -6.03 1.46
CA PRO A 94 15.01 -6.12 0.03
C PRO A 94 16.33 -6.81 -0.35
N GLU A 95 17.30 -6.93 0.59
CA GLU A 95 18.64 -7.47 0.29
C GLU A 95 18.62 -8.99 -0.03
N ASP A 96 17.58 -9.73 0.37
CA ASP A 96 17.55 -11.20 0.23
C ASP A 96 16.89 -11.70 -1.08
N LEU A 97 16.27 -10.82 -1.89
CA LEU A 97 15.44 -11.24 -3.04
C LEU A 97 15.81 -10.66 -4.41
N VAL A 98 16.41 -9.47 -4.49
CA VAL A 98 16.86 -8.87 -5.76
C VAL A 98 18.33 -8.44 -5.63
N PRO A 99 19.26 -8.93 -6.47
CA PRO A 99 20.68 -8.60 -6.33
C PRO A 99 20.98 -7.11 -6.55
N ASP A 100 21.60 -6.45 -5.57
CA ASP A 100 21.94 -5.01 -5.54
C ASP A 100 22.83 -4.47 -6.68
N HIS A 101 23.31 -5.34 -7.58
CA HIS A 101 24.42 -5.01 -8.48
C HIS A 101 23.99 -4.32 -9.78
N ILE A 102 22.72 -3.95 -9.94
CA ILE A 102 22.26 -3.27 -11.15
C ILE A 102 21.58 -1.94 -10.81
N PRO A 103 22.34 -0.81 -10.86
CA PRO A 103 21.80 0.52 -10.66
C PRO A 103 20.62 0.77 -11.63
N VAL A 104 19.54 1.36 -11.12
CA VAL A 104 18.28 1.67 -11.84
C VAL A 104 17.36 0.47 -12.11
N LEU A 105 17.89 -0.74 -12.37
CA LEU A 105 17.04 -1.92 -12.61
C LEU A 105 16.45 -2.52 -11.33
N GLY A 106 17.17 -2.50 -10.20
CA GLY A 106 16.60 -2.94 -8.91
C GLY A 106 15.32 -2.17 -8.53
N PHE A 107 15.28 -0.86 -8.81
CA PHE A 107 14.10 -0.02 -8.54
C PHE A 107 12.91 -0.31 -9.48
N LEU A 108 13.16 -0.88 -10.66
CA LEU A 108 12.09 -1.20 -11.60
C LEU A 108 11.28 -2.39 -11.08
N ASP A 109 11.96 -3.44 -10.60
CA ASP A 109 11.30 -4.61 -10.03
C ASP A 109 10.52 -4.25 -8.76
N ASP A 110 11.09 -3.41 -7.89
CA ASP A 110 10.38 -2.88 -6.71
C ASP A 110 9.18 -2.02 -7.10
N ALA A 111 9.32 -1.16 -8.11
CA ALA A 111 8.21 -0.36 -8.60
C ALA A 111 7.11 -1.22 -9.25
N ILE A 112 7.46 -2.30 -9.94
CA ILE A 112 6.49 -3.28 -10.44
C ILE A 112 5.80 -3.95 -9.24
N MET A 113 6.54 -4.40 -8.23
CA MET A 113 5.97 -5.04 -7.05
C MET A 113 5.01 -4.09 -6.31
N ILE A 114 5.42 -2.85 -6.06
CA ILE A 114 4.56 -1.84 -5.44
C ILE A 114 3.30 -1.62 -6.28
N GLU A 115 3.41 -1.58 -7.61
CA GLU A 115 2.24 -1.40 -8.48
C GLU A 115 1.27 -2.58 -8.39
N LEU A 116 1.80 -3.81 -8.43
CA LEU A 116 0.99 -5.03 -8.32
C LEU A 116 0.24 -5.09 -6.99
N VAL A 117 0.93 -4.80 -5.89
CA VAL A 117 0.33 -4.70 -4.56
C VAL A 117 -0.69 -3.56 -4.53
N ALA A 118 -0.35 -2.38 -5.03
CA ALA A 118 -1.21 -1.22 -4.96
C ALA A 118 -2.51 -1.37 -5.76
N GLU A 119 -2.47 -2.02 -6.92
CA GLU A 119 -3.68 -2.29 -7.71
C GLU A 119 -4.66 -3.19 -6.94
N ASP A 120 -4.14 -4.11 -6.13
CA ASP A 120 -4.94 -4.97 -5.28
C ASP A 120 -5.57 -4.23 -4.09
N PHE A 121 -4.87 -3.23 -3.53
CA PHE A 121 -5.37 -2.38 -2.44
C PHE A 121 -5.99 -1.08 -2.92
N LYS A 122 -6.29 -0.95 -4.22
CA LYS A 122 -6.83 0.28 -4.80
C LYS A 122 -8.09 0.78 -4.09
N ASP A 123 -9.01 -0.12 -3.77
CA ASP A 123 -10.25 0.22 -3.07
C ASP A 123 -9.99 0.70 -1.63
N ASP A 124 -8.98 0.15 -0.96
CA ASP A 124 -8.54 0.53 0.38
C ASP A 124 -7.87 1.91 0.35
N PHE A 125 -7.04 2.18 -0.65
CA PHE A 125 -6.42 3.48 -0.88
C PHE A 125 -7.46 4.57 -1.14
N GLU A 126 -8.36 4.35 -2.10
CA GLU A 126 -9.42 5.31 -2.42
C GLU A 126 -10.28 5.63 -1.18
N ALA A 127 -10.55 4.62 -0.34
CA ALA A 127 -11.29 4.80 0.90
C ALA A 127 -10.50 5.63 1.93
N PHE A 128 -9.21 5.34 2.13
CA PHE A 128 -8.37 6.09 3.05
C PHE A 128 -8.17 7.55 2.61
N GLU A 129 -7.87 7.79 1.33
CA GLU A 129 -7.73 9.16 0.80
C GLU A 129 -9.03 9.95 0.96
N GLU A 130 -10.18 9.31 0.68
CA GLU A 130 -11.49 9.94 0.90
C GLU A 130 -11.72 10.26 2.38
N PHE A 131 -11.32 9.37 3.29
CA PHE A 131 -11.40 9.61 4.73
C PHE A 131 -10.54 10.81 5.15
N CYS A 132 -9.28 10.87 4.73
CA CYS A 132 -8.39 12.00 5.03
C CYS A 132 -8.93 13.32 4.48
N ALA A 133 -9.41 13.33 3.23
CA ALA A 133 -10.00 14.51 2.61
C ALA A 133 -11.29 14.94 3.33
N TYR A 134 -12.11 13.99 3.76
CA TYR A 134 -13.30 14.25 4.56
C TYR A 134 -12.93 14.89 5.90
N ARG A 135 -11.97 14.32 6.64
CA ARG A 135 -11.47 14.83 7.92
C ARG A 135 -11.01 16.29 7.81
N ILE A 136 -10.13 16.59 6.85
CA ILE A 136 -9.60 17.95 6.65
C ILE A 136 -10.72 18.93 6.33
N ARG A 137 -11.68 18.53 5.48
CA ARG A 137 -12.78 19.40 5.07
C ARG A 137 -13.73 19.71 6.22
N GLU A 138 -14.12 18.71 7.02
CA GLU A 138 -15.03 18.91 8.14
C GLU A 138 -14.36 19.67 9.29
N GLU A 139 -13.06 19.47 9.54
CA GLU A 139 -12.30 20.29 10.50
C GLU A 139 -12.20 21.76 10.10
N GLY A 140 -12.15 22.04 8.79
CA GLY A 140 -12.16 23.39 8.24
C GLY A 140 -13.54 24.08 8.30
N ARG A 141 -14.63 23.36 8.59
CA ARG A 141 -15.97 23.96 8.72
C ARG A 141 -16.12 24.60 10.09
N SER A 142 -16.10 25.93 10.12
CA SER A 142 -16.62 26.69 11.26
C SER A 142 -18.15 26.73 11.19
N GLY A 143 -18.84 25.70 11.68
CA GLY A 143 -20.31 25.73 11.70
C GLY A 143 -20.99 24.50 12.31
N ASP A 144 -21.80 24.79 13.33
CA ASP A 144 -22.80 23.94 14.01
C ASP A 144 -22.28 22.78 14.89
N THR A 145 -22.21 23.05 16.19
CA THR A 145 -21.74 22.16 17.28
C THR A 145 -22.73 21.06 17.69
N THR A 146 -23.68 20.72 16.84
CA THR A 146 -24.69 19.70 17.17
C THR A 146 -24.13 18.28 17.03
N ILE A 147 -23.15 18.08 16.13
CA ILE A 147 -22.48 16.79 15.91
C ILE A 147 -21.01 16.93 16.29
N THR A 148 -20.52 16.00 17.10
CA THR A 148 -19.13 15.98 17.56
C THR A 148 -18.19 15.45 16.46
N ARG A 149 -16.90 15.77 16.61
CA ARG A 149 -15.84 15.29 15.71
C ARG A 149 -15.84 13.77 15.55
N GLU A 150 -15.98 13.05 16.65
CA GLU A 150 -15.96 11.59 16.62
C GLU A 150 -17.20 11.03 15.90
N GLU A 151 -18.38 11.60 16.09
CA GLU A 151 -19.62 11.09 15.48
C GLU A 151 -19.57 11.14 13.95
N TRP A 152 -19.09 12.24 13.37
CA TRP A 152 -18.98 12.31 11.91
C TRP A 152 -17.79 11.50 11.38
N LEU A 153 -16.70 11.34 12.14
CA LEU A 153 -15.58 10.47 11.76
C LEU A 153 -16.02 9.01 11.76
N GLU A 154 -16.69 8.57 12.81
CA GLU A 154 -17.20 7.21 12.96
C GLU A 154 -18.20 6.86 11.86
N SER A 155 -19.14 7.77 11.58
CA SER A 155 -20.11 7.58 10.49
C SER A 155 -19.40 7.41 9.15
N LYS A 156 -18.43 8.27 8.82
CA LYS A 156 -17.71 8.19 7.55
C LYS A 156 -16.82 6.95 7.47
N ARG A 157 -16.11 6.61 8.55
CA ARG A 157 -15.30 5.40 8.66
C ARG A 157 -16.13 4.14 8.43
N HIS A 158 -17.31 4.05 9.04
CA HIS A 158 -18.21 2.91 8.87
C HIS A 158 -18.70 2.76 7.43
N GLU A 159 -19.10 3.86 6.79
CA GLU A 159 -19.49 3.90 5.37
C GLU A 159 -18.36 3.34 4.47
N LEU A 160 -17.15 3.85 4.67
CA LEU A 160 -15.99 3.50 3.85
C LEU A 160 -15.53 2.05 4.05
N HIS A 161 -15.47 1.57 5.30
CA HIS A 161 -15.17 0.16 5.59
C HIS A 161 -16.23 -0.79 5.03
N SER A 162 -17.50 -0.41 5.06
CA SER A 162 -18.58 -1.19 4.42
C SER A 162 -18.38 -1.26 2.90
N ARG A 163 -18.03 -0.12 2.28
CA ARG A 163 -17.74 -0.05 0.85
C ARG A 163 -16.54 -0.92 0.46
N MET A 164 -15.43 -0.85 1.19
CA MET A 164 -14.25 -1.70 0.96
C MET A 164 -14.63 -3.19 0.96
N ARG A 165 -15.35 -3.66 1.98
CA ARG A 165 -15.80 -5.06 2.08
C ARG A 165 -16.71 -5.47 0.92
N SER A 166 -17.63 -4.60 0.52
CA SER A 166 -18.53 -4.87 -0.61
C SER A 166 -17.78 -5.03 -1.94
N ARG A 167 -16.83 -4.12 -2.23
CA ARG A 167 -16.03 -4.16 -3.46
C ARG A 167 -15.08 -5.36 -3.47
N ARG A 168 -14.48 -5.70 -2.33
CA ARG A 168 -13.65 -6.90 -2.15
C ARG A 168 -14.39 -8.18 -2.53
N SER A 169 -15.62 -8.35 -2.07
CA SER A 169 -16.44 -9.54 -2.37
C SER A 169 -16.67 -9.76 -3.87
N SER A 170 -16.67 -8.66 -4.65
CA SER A 170 -16.85 -8.70 -6.10
C SER A 170 -15.57 -9.05 -6.88
N ARG A 171 -14.38 -8.71 -6.34
CA ARG A 171 -13.07 -8.88 -7.00
C ARG A 171 -12.41 -10.24 -6.73
N SER A 172 -12.80 -10.95 -5.69
CA SER A 172 -12.25 -12.28 -5.32
C SER A 172 -12.37 -13.37 -6.43
N ARG A 173 -13.16 -13.12 -7.49
CA ARG A 173 -13.28 -14.01 -8.65
C ARG A 173 -12.15 -13.90 -9.70
N GLY A 174 -11.22 -12.93 -9.57
CA GLY A 174 -10.08 -12.73 -10.48
C GLY A 174 -8.72 -13.14 -9.90
N SER A 175 -7.71 -13.21 -10.78
CA SER A 175 -6.29 -13.48 -10.48
C SER A 175 -5.67 -12.32 -9.68
N SER A 176 -5.96 -12.24 -8.38
CA SER A 176 -5.49 -11.17 -7.49
C SER A 176 -4.30 -11.64 -6.66
N PHE A 177 -3.29 -10.78 -6.53
CA PHE A 177 -2.12 -10.96 -5.64
C PHE A 177 -2.55 -11.09 -4.18
N ARG A 178 -3.76 -10.68 -3.79
CA ARG A 178 -4.31 -10.88 -2.44
C ARG A 178 -4.38 -12.32 -1.99
N ARG A 179 -4.38 -13.29 -2.90
CA ARG A 179 -4.29 -14.72 -2.52
C ARG A 179 -2.95 -15.07 -1.87
N VAL A 180 -1.96 -14.20 -2.00
CA VAL A 180 -0.63 -14.31 -1.39
C VAL A 180 -0.64 -13.84 0.07
N PHE A 181 -1.55 -12.93 0.43
CA PHE A 181 -1.64 -12.33 1.77
C PHE A 181 -2.47 -13.15 2.76
#